data_AF-A0A257K0B2-F1
#
_entry.id   AF-A0A257K0B2-F1
#
_cell.length_a   1.000
_cell.length_b   1.000
_cell.length_c   1.000
_cell.angle_alpha   90.00
_cell.angle_beta   90.00
_cell.angle_gamma   90.00
#
_symmetry.space_group_name_H-M   'P 1'
#
loop_
_entity.id
_entity.type
_entity.pdbx_description
1 polymer ?
#
loop_
_entity_poly.entity_id
_entity_poly.type
_entity_poly.pdbx_seq_one_letter_code
_entity_poly.pdbx_strand_id
1 'polypeptide(L)'
;MGGTAGGAVGGSGAGKAPGAAVWLLSPGLAEAPVLDKLCSQFVLTLALRQGGQFNFRRDWASLLALVGRHLVWPPAPLARLRAYLAQRCTGNPLWRGHAALADAAFLQRHGLWRGPYEEGTLFFYIDEYVKDAPKDLAAVLSATCDWLARDLKKQHTLVQKNIDALAQLLQLNPAERAVLLYGTLARYQRDLRGLLVEFKVSSAQQAYAAIAEVAGVDAREVAEALRAGGRLERIGMVENLISEHNITDLADLMKVSDQLPPVLMREYQGPDELMAVFTRPASKSTLGAADFHFVADDVAVLTRLLRQAVAQGASGVNILLYGPPGTGKTELAKVCAQDAGLMLYEVEYADRDGHALSGRDRYRSLQISQVFLAGQRRAAPAVPTRSGRRGGTPAAAAAAEGGVALLFDEVEDVFPPLSPDAAQWLAR
;
A
#
# COMPACT_ATOMS: atom_id res chain seq x y z
N MET A 1 -37.57 9.79 -44.77
CA MET A 1 -36.56 8.75 -45.05
C MET A 1 -35.22 9.25 -44.55
N GLY A 2 -34.69 8.64 -43.51
CA GLY A 2 -33.43 9.05 -42.88
C GLY A 2 -33.17 8.14 -41.69
N GLY A 3 -32.69 6.93 -41.97
CA GLY A 3 -32.42 5.90 -40.97
C GLY A 3 -31.09 6.16 -40.26
N THR A 4 -31.15 6.26 -38.94
CA THR A 4 -30.00 6.25 -38.03
C THR A 4 -29.71 4.80 -37.62
N ALA A 5 -28.59 4.25 -38.06
CA ALA A 5 -28.07 2.97 -37.58
C ALA A 5 -26.96 3.21 -36.56
N GLY A 6 -27.24 2.90 -35.30
CA GLY A 6 -26.25 2.84 -34.23
C GLY A 6 -25.42 1.56 -34.34
N GLY A 7 -24.10 1.71 -34.37
CA GLY A 7 -23.15 0.59 -34.30
C GLY A 7 -22.94 0.16 -32.86
N ALA A 8 -23.50 -0.99 -32.49
CA ALA A 8 -23.20 -1.70 -31.25
C ALA A 8 -21.80 -2.34 -31.35
N VAL A 9 -20.90 -1.95 -30.45
CA VAL A 9 -19.60 -2.60 -30.27
C VAL A 9 -19.80 -3.84 -29.40
N GLY A 10 -20.05 -4.99 -30.04
CA GLY A 10 -20.02 -6.31 -29.41
C GLY A 10 -18.59 -6.82 -29.29
N GLY A 11 -17.95 -6.58 -28.15
CA GLY A 11 -16.65 -7.16 -27.79
C GLY A 11 -16.81 -8.55 -27.16
N SER A 12 -17.12 -9.57 -27.97
CA SER A 12 -17.06 -10.98 -27.55
C SER A 12 -15.60 -11.44 -27.49
N GLY A 13 -14.96 -11.23 -26.34
CA GLY A 13 -13.61 -11.70 -26.04
C GLY A 13 -13.59 -13.12 -25.47
N ALA A 14 -14.03 -14.12 -26.24
CA ALA A 14 -13.84 -15.53 -25.87
C ALA A 14 -12.37 -15.93 -26.14
N GLY A 15 -11.49 -15.70 -25.14
CA GLY A 15 -10.10 -16.16 -25.17
C GLY A 15 -10.01 -17.69 -25.07
N LYS A 16 -9.83 -18.35 -26.21
CA LYS A 16 -9.70 -19.82 -26.33
C LYS A 16 -8.22 -20.22 -26.20
N ALA A 17 -7.87 -20.93 -25.13
CA ALA A 17 -6.62 -21.70 -25.02
C ALA A 17 -6.95 -23.20 -24.94
N PRO A 18 -6.20 -24.09 -25.62
CA PRO A 18 -6.62 -25.49 -25.80
C PRO A 18 -6.31 -26.31 -24.54
N GLY A 19 -7.34 -26.98 -23.99
CA GLY A 19 -7.21 -27.98 -22.91
C GLY A 19 -7.70 -27.57 -21.51
N ALA A 20 -8.21 -26.35 -21.30
CA ALA A 20 -8.71 -25.91 -20.01
C ALA A 20 -10.22 -26.18 -19.86
N ALA A 21 -10.63 -26.75 -18.73
CA ALA A 21 -12.05 -26.80 -18.34
C ALA A 21 -12.67 -25.42 -18.55
N VAL A 22 -13.81 -25.34 -19.26
CA VAL A 22 -14.49 -24.08 -19.54
C VAL A 22 -15.00 -23.51 -18.23
N TRP A 23 -14.23 -22.60 -17.62
CA TRP A 23 -14.62 -21.90 -16.41
C TRP A 23 -15.58 -20.77 -16.79
N LEU A 24 -16.72 -20.71 -16.11
CA LEU A 24 -17.71 -19.68 -16.32
C LEU A 24 -17.50 -18.56 -15.30
N LEU A 25 -17.28 -17.35 -15.80
CA LEU A 25 -17.00 -16.18 -14.98
C LEU A 25 -18.32 -15.51 -14.56
N SER A 26 -18.40 -15.05 -13.30
CA SER A 26 -19.52 -14.20 -12.89
C SER A 26 -19.47 -12.86 -13.65
N PRO A 27 -20.62 -12.26 -14.02
CA PRO A 27 -20.65 -11.02 -14.81
C PRO A 27 -19.87 -9.87 -14.16
N GLY A 28 -19.91 -9.75 -12.83
CA GLY A 28 -19.21 -8.70 -12.08
C GLY A 28 -17.68 -8.83 -12.06
N LEU A 29 -17.11 -9.96 -12.49
CA LEU A 29 -15.67 -10.20 -12.44
C LEU A 29 -14.91 -9.47 -13.55
N ALA A 30 -15.55 -9.24 -14.69
CA ALA A 30 -14.94 -8.53 -15.82
C ALA A 30 -14.79 -7.03 -15.55
N GLU A 31 -15.75 -6.43 -14.83
CA GLU A 31 -15.82 -5.01 -14.53
C GLU A 31 -15.17 -4.64 -13.18
N ALA A 32 -14.82 -5.65 -12.37
CA ALA A 32 -14.26 -5.43 -11.04
C ALA A 32 -12.89 -4.74 -11.07
N PRO A 33 -12.68 -3.69 -10.24
CA PRO A 33 -11.37 -3.09 -10.04
C PRO A 33 -10.32 -4.13 -9.62
N VAL A 34 -9.08 -3.94 -10.07
CA VAL A 34 -7.98 -4.88 -9.76
C VAL A 34 -7.69 -4.93 -8.25
N LEU A 35 -7.89 -3.83 -7.52
CA LEU A 35 -7.77 -3.80 -6.05
C LEU A 35 -8.79 -4.72 -5.37
N ASP A 36 -10.04 -4.72 -5.83
CA ASP A 36 -11.11 -5.56 -5.30
C ASP A 36 -10.84 -7.06 -5.57
N LYS A 37 -10.24 -7.36 -6.74
CA LYS A 37 -9.74 -8.69 -7.09
C LYS A 37 -8.57 -9.12 -6.19
N LEU A 38 -7.64 -8.21 -5.86
CA LEU A 38 -6.55 -8.45 -4.92
C LEU A 38 -7.06 -8.73 -3.51
N CYS A 39 -8.03 -7.96 -3.01
CA CYS A 39 -8.69 -8.21 -1.72
C CYS A 39 -9.31 -9.62 -1.68
N SER A 40 -10.01 -10.00 -2.75
CA SER A 40 -10.65 -11.31 -2.84
C SER A 40 -9.65 -12.44 -2.92
N GLN A 41 -8.57 -12.26 -3.69
CA GLN A 41 -7.50 -13.25 -3.75
C GLN A 41 -6.82 -13.45 -2.39
N PHE A 42 -6.57 -12.37 -1.66
CA PHE A 42 -5.95 -12.40 -0.35
C PHE A 42 -6.80 -13.20 0.64
N VAL A 43 -8.11 -12.90 0.77
CA VAL A 43 -9.01 -13.63 1.66
C VAL A 43 -9.20 -15.08 1.24
N LEU A 44 -9.35 -15.35 -0.06
CA LEU A 44 -9.51 -16.72 -0.53
C LEU A 44 -8.27 -17.56 -0.25
N THR A 45 -7.08 -16.99 -0.42
CA THR A 45 -5.84 -17.69 -0.11
C THR A 45 -5.73 -17.96 1.39
N LEU A 46 -6.08 -16.98 2.25
CA LEU A 46 -6.14 -17.18 3.69
C LEU A 46 -7.15 -18.26 4.08
N ALA A 47 -8.38 -18.17 3.60
CA ALA A 47 -9.48 -19.08 3.94
C ALA A 47 -9.21 -20.53 3.49
N LEU A 48 -8.66 -20.72 2.28
CA LEU A 48 -8.39 -22.04 1.73
C LEU A 48 -7.16 -22.71 2.37
N ARG A 49 -6.14 -21.94 2.74
CA ARG A 49 -4.90 -22.50 3.32
C ARG A 49 -4.98 -22.69 4.83
N GLN A 50 -5.69 -21.81 5.54
CA GLN A 50 -5.92 -21.93 6.98
C GLN A 50 -7.19 -22.73 7.32
N GLY A 51 -7.55 -23.73 6.52
CA GLY A 51 -8.85 -24.42 6.55
C GLY A 51 -9.32 -25.04 7.88
N GLY A 52 -8.52 -24.99 8.95
CA GLY A 52 -8.92 -25.32 10.32
C GLY A 52 -9.42 -24.14 11.19
N GLN A 53 -9.14 -22.88 10.81
CA GLN A 53 -9.45 -21.69 11.60
C GLN A 53 -10.63 -20.87 11.06
N PHE A 54 -10.88 -20.94 9.74
CA PHE A 54 -12.02 -20.26 9.12
C PHE A 54 -13.24 -21.17 9.05
N ASN A 55 -14.31 -20.81 9.76
CA ASN A 55 -15.53 -21.61 9.76
C ASN A 55 -16.43 -21.21 8.58
N PHE A 56 -16.24 -21.87 7.44
CA PHE A 56 -17.04 -21.66 6.22
C PHE A 56 -18.55 -21.76 6.44
N ARG A 57 -19.06 -22.38 7.51
CA ARG A 57 -20.51 -22.41 7.78
C ARG A 57 -21.03 -21.16 8.49
N ARG A 58 -20.20 -20.50 9.29
CA ARG A 58 -20.59 -19.31 10.06
C ARG A 58 -20.28 -18.03 9.30
N ASP A 59 -19.11 -17.99 8.67
CA ASP A 59 -18.49 -16.77 8.16
C ASP A 59 -18.68 -16.62 6.62
N TRP A 60 -19.55 -17.46 6.04
CA TRP A 60 -19.85 -17.49 4.61
C TRP A 60 -20.48 -16.20 4.09
N ALA A 61 -21.44 -15.64 4.83
CA ALA A 61 -22.12 -14.41 4.41
C ALA A 61 -21.13 -13.24 4.31
N SER A 62 -20.22 -13.12 5.28
CA SER A 62 -19.11 -12.15 5.28
C SER A 62 -18.20 -12.38 4.08
N LEU A 63 -17.82 -13.63 3.79
CA LEU A 63 -16.94 -13.96 2.66
C LEU A 63 -17.59 -13.66 1.30
N LEU A 64 -18.88 -13.95 1.16
CA LEU A 64 -19.66 -13.65 -0.03
C LEU A 64 -19.80 -12.15 -0.29
N ALA A 65 -19.91 -11.33 0.76
CA ALA A 65 -19.98 -9.88 0.60
C ALA A 65 -18.78 -9.34 -0.18
N LEU A 66 -17.60 -9.94 0.03
CA LEU A 66 -16.36 -9.60 -0.67
C LEU A 66 -16.22 -10.30 -2.03
N VAL A 67 -16.40 -11.63 -2.03
CA VAL A 67 -16.00 -12.52 -3.13
C VAL A 67 -17.15 -12.80 -4.10
N GLY A 68 -18.41 -12.57 -3.72
CA GLY A 68 -19.60 -12.96 -4.49
C GLY A 68 -19.60 -12.44 -5.93
N ARG A 69 -19.12 -11.22 -6.15
CA ARG A 69 -18.94 -10.58 -7.47
C ARG A 69 -17.81 -11.18 -8.31
N HIS A 70 -16.91 -11.94 -7.70
CA HIS A 70 -15.68 -12.46 -8.33
C HIS A 70 -15.69 -13.98 -8.54
N LEU A 71 -16.81 -14.65 -8.25
CA LEU A 71 -16.85 -16.12 -8.32
C LEU A 71 -16.63 -16.66 -9.73
N VAL A 72 -15.87 -17.75 -9.79
CA VAL A 72 -15.64 -18.56 -10.99
C VAL A 72 -16.29 -19.91 -10.79
N TRP A 73 -17.18 -20.27 -11.70
CA TRP A 73 -18.04 -21.44 -11.60
C TRP A 73 -17.49 -22.59 -12.46
N PRO A 74 -17.02 -23.68 -11.84
CA PRO A 74 -16.71 -24.89 -12.57
C PRO A 74 -18.02 -25.58 -13.01
N PRO A 75 -18.02 -26.29 -14.14
CA PRO A 75 -19.25 -26.82 -14.75
C PRO A 75 -19.95 -27.85 -13.86
N ALA A 76 -19.20 -28.68 -13.12
CA ALA A 76 -19.78 -29.73 -12.29
C ALA A 76 -20.52 -29.20 -11.03
N PRO A 77 -19.92 -28.32 -10.20
CA PRO A 77 -20.64 -27.63 -9.13
C PRO A 77 -21.83 -26.81 -9.65
N LEU A 78 -21.67 -26.11 -10.78
CA LEU A 78 -22.75 -25.31 -11.35
C LEU A 78 -23.94 -26.17 -11.77
N ALA A 79 -23.71 -27.30 -12.44
CA ALA A 79 -24.78 -28.22 -12.84
C ALA A 79 -25.56 -28.76 -11.63
N ARG A 80 -24.87 -29.11 -10.54
CA ARG A 80 -25.51 -29.57 -9.29
C ARG A 80 -26.32 -28.46 -8.61
N LEU A 81 -25.77 -27.25 -8.53
CA LEU A 81 -26.49 -26.09 -8.00
C LEU A 81 -27.73 -25.78 -8.84
N ARG A 82 -27.64 -25.83 -10.18
CA ARG A 82 -28.79 -25.62 -11.08
C ARG A 82 -29.88 -26.67 -10.88
N ALA A 83 -29.51 -27.94 -10.68
CA ALA A 83 -30.47 -29.01 -10.39
C ALA A 83 -31.19 -28.78 -9.05
N TYR A 84 -30.45 -28.36 -8.02
CA TYR A 84 -31.02 -27.98 -6.72
C TYR A 84 -32.00 -26.80 -6.84
N LEU A 85 -31.60 -25.72 -7.53
CA LEU A 85 -32.45 -24.55 -7.76
C LEU A 85 -33.68 -24.87 -8.59
N ALA A 86 -33.58 -25.81 -9.55
CA ALA A 86 -34.74 -26.24 -10.34
C ALA A 86 -35.82 -26.92 -9.50
N GLN A 87 -35.43 -27.63 -8.44
CA GLN A 87 -36.39 -28.21 -7.50
C GLN A 87 -36.91 -27.16 -6.51
N ARG A 88 -36.01 -26.31 -5.96
CA ARG A 88 -36.34 -25.36 -4.90
C ARG A 88 -37.15 -24.14 -5.37
N CYS A 89 -36.87 -23.64 -6.58
CA CYS A 89 -37.54 -22.46 -7.14
C CYS A 89 -38.82 -22.80 -7.93
N THR A 90 -39.35 -24.02 -7.78
CA THR A 90 -40.58 -24.46 -8.44
C THR A 90 -41.75 -23.56 -8.04
N GLY A 91 -42.31 -22.83 -9.00
CA GLY A 91 -43.43 -21.91 -8.77
C GLY A 91 -43.04 -20.46 -8.45
N ASN A 92 -41.75 -20.13 -8.34
CA ASN A 92 -41.31 -18.74 -8.16
C ASN A 92 -41.34 -17.97 -9.52
N PRO A 93 -42.09 -16.87 -9.65
CA PRO A 93 -42.20 -16.11 -10.90
C PRO A 93 -40.86 -15.53 -11.39
N LEU A 94 -39.94 -15.19 -10.48
CA LEU A 94 -38.63 -14.61 -10.83
C LEU A 94 -37.72 -15.61 -11.54
N TRP A 95 -37.91 -16.90 -11.29
CA TRP A 95 -37.08 -18.00 -11.80
C TRP A 95 -37.67 -18.66 -13.05
N ARG A 96 -38.77 -18.14 -13.61
CA ARG A 96 -39.45 -18.78 -14.75
C ARG A 96 -38.51 -18.96 -15.95
N GLY A 97 -38.41 -20.21 -16.42
CA GLY A 97 -37.63 -20.59 -17.60
C GLY A 97 -36.12 -20.75 -17.35
N HIS A 98 -35.65 -20.65 -16.11
CA HIS A 98 -34.22 -20.73 -15.78
C HIS A 98 -33.56 -22.08 -16.13
N ALA A 99 -34.32 -23.18 -16.11
CA ALA A 99 -33.82 -24.52 -16.44
C ALA A 99 -33.44 -24.69 -17.92
N ALA A 100 -34.09 -23.94 -18.83
CA ALA A 100 -33.84 -24.00 -20.26
C ALA A 100 -32.69 -23.08 -20.74
N LEU A 101 -32.16 -22.23 -19.85
CA LEU A 101 -31.07 -21.30 -20.19
C LEU A 101 -29.73 -22.04 -20.32
N ALA A 102 -28.87 -21.58 -21.22
CA ALA A 102 -27.46 -21.97 -21.23
C ALA A 102 -26.76 -21.47 -19.95
N ASP A 103 -25.70 -22.14 -19.50
CA ASP A 103 -25.02 -21.80 -18.24
C ASP A 103 -24.56 -20.34 -18.15
N ALA A 104 -24.04 -19.78 -19.25
CA ALA A 104 -23.62 -18.38 -19.30
C ALA A 104 -24.81 -17.41 -19.18
N ALA A 105 -25.93 -17.68 -19.86
CA ALA A 105 -27.15 -16.87 -19.77
C ALA A 105 -27.81 -16.98 -18.39
N PHE A 106 -27.71 -18.15 -17.76
CA PHE A 106 -28.14 -18.37 -16.39
C PHE A 106 -27.36 -17.49 -15.41
N LEU A 107 -26.02 -17.48 -15.50
CA LEU A 107 -25.17 -16.64 -14.65
C LEU A 107 -25.34 -15.14 -14.92
N GLN A 108 -25.58 -14.74 -16.17
CA GLN A 108 -25.91 -13.34 -16.49
C GLN A 108 -27.20 -12.87 -15.83
N ARG A 109 -28.21 -13.74 -15.73
CA ARG A 109 -29.52 -13.37 -15.18
C ARG A 109 -29.61 -13.53 -13.66
N HIS A 110 -29.06 -14.62 -13.11
CA HIS A 110 -29.22 -15.01 -11.70
C HIS A 110 -27.90 -15.03 -10.91
N GLY A 111 -26.75 -14.84 -11.56
CA GLY A 111 -25.41 -14.85 -10.94
C GLY A 111 -24.82 -13.46 -10.68
N LEU A 112 -25.62 -12.39 -10.82
CA LEU A 112 -25.23 -11.05 -10.40
C LEU A 112 -25.29 -10.94 -8.88
N TRP A 113 -24.16 -10.60 -8.24
CA TRP A 113 -24.12 -10.29 -6.83
C TRP A 113 -24.82 -8.96 -6.57
N ARG A 114 -25.97 -9.00 -5.89
CA ARG A 114 -26.74 -7.82 -5.46
C ARG A 114 -27.03 -7.82 -3.96
N GLY A 115 -26.36 -8.72 -3.23
CA GLY A 115 -26.53 -8.93 -1.81
C GLY A 115 -27.16 -10.30 -1.49
N PRO A 116 -27.13 -10.71 -0.21
CA PRO A 116 -27.55 -12.05 0.21
C PRO A 116 -29.07 -12.24 0.27
N TYR A 117 -29.86 -11.16 0.22
CA TYR A 117 -31.32 -11.20 0.43
C TYR A 117 -32.15 -11.05 -0.86
N GLU A 118 -31.53 -10.98 -2.04
CA GLU A 118 -32.26 -10.83 -3.29
C GLU A 118 -32.72 -12.19 -3.85
N GLU A 119 -34.01 -12.50 -3.68
CA GLU A 119 -34.66 -13.75 -4.10
C GLU A 119 -34.51 -14.07 -5.60
N GLY A 120 -34.23 -13.08 -6.42
CA GLY A 120 -33.97 -13.23 -7.86
C GLY A 120 -32.58 -13.80 -8.19
N THR A 121 -31.69 -13.94 -7.20
CA THR A 121 -30.30 -14.36 -7.41
C THR A 121 -30.03 -15.72 -6.80
N LEU A 122 -29.06 -16.45 -7.36
CA LEU A 122 -28.62 -17.74 -6.81
C LEU A 122 -28.07 -17.61 -5.38
N PHE A 123 -27.60 -16.41 -5.01
CA PHE A 123 -27.01 -16.12 -3.71
C PHE A 123 -28.02 -16.16 -2.55
N PHE A 124 -29.31 -15.98 -2.83
CA PHE A 124 -30.36 -16.13 -1.81
C PHE A 124 -30.48 -17.58 -1.33
N TYR A 125 -30.39 -18.54 -2.25
CA TYR A 125 -30.55 -19.97 -1.96
C TYR A 125 -29.23 -20.68 -1.66
N ILE A 126 -28.09 -20.00 -1.88
CA ILE A 126 -26.78 -20.63 -1.71
C ILE A 126 -26.49 -20.95 -0.25
N ASP A 127 -27.04 -20.19 0.72
CA ASP A 127 -26.85 -20.47 2.15
C ASP A 127 -27.43 -21.84 2.56
N GLU A 128 -28.61 -22.18 2.04
CA GLU A 128 -29.23 -23.49 2.25
C GLU A 128 -28.44 -24.59 1.54
N TYR A 129 -28.04 -24.35 0.29
CA TYR A 129 -27.27 -25.31 -0.52
C TYR A 129 -25.89 -25.64 0.08
N VAL A 130 -25.19 -24.64 0.65
CA VAL A 130 -23.86 -24.82 1.25
C VAL A 130 -23.90 -25.72 2.49
N LYS A 131 -25.05 -25.77 3.20
CA LYS A 131 -25.25 -26.68 4.34
C LYS A 131 -25.23 -28.14 3.89
N ASP A 132 -25.87 -28.43 2.75
CA ASP A 132 -26.01 -29.77 2.19
C ASP A 132 -24.78 -30.22 1.38
N ALA A 133 -24.15 -29.30 0.64
CA ALA A 133 -23.05 -29.59 -0.29
C ALA A 133 -21.81 -28.67 -0.09
N PRO A 134 -21.13 -28.71 1.08
CA PRO A 134 -20.00 -27.82 1.35
C PRO A 134 -18.79 -28.05 0.43
N LYS A 135 -18.65 -29.25 -0.16
CA LYS A 135 -17.57 -29.59 -1.09
C LYS A 135 -17.67 -28.84 -2.42
N ASP A 136 -18.90 -28.58 -2.87
CA ASP A 136 -19.13 -27.86 -4.13
C ASP A 136 -18.73 -26.40 -3.99
N LEU A 137 -18.99 -25.83 -2.82
CA LEU A 137 -18.53 -24.49 -2.50
C LEU A 137 -17.01 -24.38 -2.44
N ALA A 138 -16.35 -25.29 -1.73
CA ALA A 138 -14.89 -25.31 -1.67
C ALA A 138 -14.27 -25.41 -3.07
N ALA A 139 -14.89 -26.17 -3.98
CA ALA A 139 -14.45 -26.27 -5.38
C ALA A 139 -14.62 -24.95 -6.14
N VAL A 140 -15.73 -24.22 -5.95
CA VAL A 140 -15.96 -22.89 -6.56
C VAL A 140 -14.95 -21.87 -6.01
N LEU A 141 -14.72 -21.85 -4.69
CA LEU A 141 -13.77 -20.93 -4.05
C LEU A 141 -12.33 -21.23 -4.47
N SER A 142 -11.94 -22.50 -4.55
CA SER A 142 -10.62 -22.91 -5.04
C SER A 142 -10.41 -22.51 -6.51
N ALA A 143 -11.40 -22.77 -7.38
CA ALA A 143 -11.32 -22.36 -8.79
C ALA A 143 -11.25 -20.83 -8.94
N THR A 144 -11.98 -20.10 -8.10
CA THR A 144 -11.94 -18.63 -8.04
C THR A 144 -10.55 -18.13 -7.64
N CYS A 145 -9.97 -18.71 -6.58
CA CYS A 145 -8.62 -18.39 -6.11
C CYS A 145 -7.56 -18.66 -7.20
N ASP A 146 -7.62 -19.81 -7.86
CA ASP A 146 -6.68 -20.16 -8.93
C ASP A 146 -6.80 -19.25 -10.15
N TRP A 147 -8.03 -18.86 -10.49
CA TRP A 147 -8.26 -17.94 -11.60
C TRP A 147 -7.75 -16.54 -11.28
N LEU A 148 -8.11 -15.99 -10.11
CA LEU A 148 -7.66 -14.68 -9.66
C LEU A 148 -6.13 -14.63 -9.56
N ALA A 149 -5.48 -15.66 -9.03
CA ALA A 149 -4.02 -15.76 -9.00
C ALA A 149 -3.38 -15.65 -10.40
N ARG A 150 -4.02 -16.21 -11.43
CA ARG A 150 -3.53 -16.16 -12.83
C ARG A 150 -3.83 -14.83 -13.51
N ASP A 151 -5.00 -14.25 -13.26
CA ASP A 151 -5.42 -12.95 -13.81
C ASP A 151 -4.56 -11.82 -13.23
N LEU A 152 -4.38 -11.81 -11.91
CA LEU A 152 -3.60 -10.80 -11.19
C LEU A 152 -2.11 -10.82 -11.56
N LYS A 153 -1.53 -11.96 -11.98
CA LYS A 153 -0.15 -12.00 -12.48
C LYS A 153 0.05 -11.19 -13.77
N LYS A 154 -1.02 -10.92 -14.53
CA LYS A 154 -0.98 -10.15 -15.78
C LYS A 154 -1.30 -8.67 -15.58
N GLN A 155 -1.82 -8.30 -14.40
CA GLN A 155 -2.33 -6.97 -14.10
C GLN A 155 -1.46 -6.34 -13.01
N HIS A 156 -0.90 -5.16 -13.28
CA HIS A 156 -0.16 -4.40 -12.27
C HIS A 156 -1.01 -3.23 -11.80
N THR A 157 -1.21 -3.13 -10.49
CA THR A 157 -1.91 -1.98 -9.90
C THR A 157 -0.95 -0.81 -9.66
N LEU A 158 -1.49 0.40 -9.63
CA LEU A 158 -0.74 1.60 -9.22
C LEU A 158 -0.17 1.42 -7.81
N VAL A 159 -0.94 0.84 -6.89
CA VAL A 159 -0.51 0.55 -5.51
C VAL A 159 0.71 -0.37 -5.50
N GLN A 160 0.70 -1.46 -6.27
CA GLN A 160 1.87 -2.35 -6.37
C GLN A 160 3.09 -1.65 -6.95
N LYS A 161 2.92 -0.85 -8.02
CA LYS A 161 4.02 -0.06 -8.59
C LYS A 161 4.60 0.94 -7.59
N ASN A 162 3.75 1.61 -6.84
CA ASN A 162 4.16 2.58 -5.83
C ASN A 162 4.87 1.90 -4.65
N ILE A 163 4.37 0.74 -4.21
CA ILE A 163 5.05 -0.07 -3.19
C ILE A 163 6.40 -0.57 -3.70
N ASP A 164 6.51 -0.99 -4.96
CA ASP A 164 7.78 -1.42 -5.54
C ASP A 164 8.78 -0.25 -5.64
N ALA A 165 8.32 0.95 -6.01
CA ALA A 165 9.13 2.17 -6.00
C ALA A 165 9.60 2.52 -4.59
N LEU A 166 8.69 2.53 -3.60
CA LEU A 166 9.04 2.71 -2.19
C LEU A 166 10.04 1.66 -1.72
N ALA A 167 9.85 0.41 -2.11
CA ALA A 167 10.70 -0.68 -1.70
C ALA A 167 12.08 -0.65 -2.33
N GLN A 168 12.23 -0.09 -3.53
CA GLN A 168 13.54 0.20 -4.10
C GLN A 168 14.24 1.32 -3.36
N LEU A 169 13.52 2.42 -3.09
CA LEU A 169 14.06 3.60 -2.40
C LEU A 169 14.46 3.29 -0.95
N LEU A 170 13.57 2.62 -0.22
CA LEU A 170 13.75 2.24 1.16
C LEU A 170 14.43 0.87 1.30
N GLN A 171 14.83 0.19 0.22
CA GLN A 171 15.42 -1.16 0.28
C GLN A 171 14.61 -2.14 1.15
N LEU A 172 13.31 -2.22 0.90
CA LEU A 172 12.40 -3.07 1.67
C LEU A 172 12.46 -4.52 1.20
N ASN A 173 12.42 -5.43 2.18
CA ASN A 173 12.40 -6.87 1.95
C ASN A 173 11.05 -7.32 1.33
N PRO A 174 10.99 -8.49 0.67
CA PRO A 174 9.75 -9.03 0.14
C PRO A 174 8.61 -9.13 1.18
N ALA A 175 8.95 -9.49 2.42
CA ALA A 175 8.02 -9.52 3.54
C ALA A 175 7.45 -8.13 3.88
N GLU A 176 8.30 -7.10 3.94
CA GLU A 176 7.86 -5.72 4.21
C GLU A 176 6.93 -5.19 3.10
N ARG A 177 7.23 -5.50 1.84
CA ARG A 177 6.36 -5.17 0.69
C ARG A 177 4.98 -5.81 0.82
N ALA A 178 4.94 -7.08 1.21
CA ALA A 178 3.70 -7.82 1.40
C ALA A 178 2.86 -7.22 2.53
N VAL A 179 3.48 -6.89 3.67
CA VAL A 179 2.82 -6.24 4.81
C VAL A 179 2.20 -4.91 4.38
N LEU A 180 2.94 -4.07 3.66
CA LEU A 180 2.42 -2.78 3.16
C LEU A 180 1.26 -2.98 2.18
N LEU A 181 1.38 -3.93 1.26
CA LEU A 181 0.32 -4.22 0.28
C LEU A 181 -0.96 -4.67 0.99
N TYR A 182 -0.88 -5.73 1.80
CA TYR A 182 -2.07 -6.30 2.41
C TYR A 182 -2.67 -5.38 3.47
N GLY A 183 -1.85 -4.64 4.22
CA GLY A 183 -2.35 -3.65 5.15
C GLY A 183 -3.03 -2.47 4.45
N THR A 184 -2.54 -2.05 3.27
CA THR A 184 -3.23 -1.06 2.44
C THR A 184 -4.57 -1.59 1.92
N LEU A 185 -4.63 -2.86 1.48
CA LEU A 185 -5.88 -3.50 1.05
C LEU A 185 -6.89 -3.59 2.20
N ALA A 186 -6.45 -3.99 3.40
CA ALA A 186 -7.29 -4.09 4.59
C ALA A 186 -7.90 -2.74 5.02
N ARG A 187 -7.21 -1.62 4.72
CA ARG A 187 -7.74 -0.26 4.94
C ARG A 187 -8.66 0.19 3.82
N TYR A 188 -8.37 -0.17 2.58
CA TYR A 188 -9.16 0.18 1.40
C TYR A 188 -10.57 -0.43 1.46
N GLN A 189 -10.69 -1.72 1.81
CA GLN A 189 -11.97 -2.41 1.84
C GLN A 189 -12.41 -2.76 3.27
N ARG A 190 -13.50 -2.15 3.73
CA ARG A 190 -14.04 -2.38 5.09
C ARG A 190 -14.42 -3.85 5.33
N ASP A 191 -15.01 -4.50 4.33
CA ASP A 191 -15.43 -5.92 4.43
C ASP A 191 -14.22 -6.85 4.61
N LEU A 192 -13.08 -6.51 3.99
CA LEU A 192 -11.84 -7.26 4.17
C LEU A 192 -11.37 -7.18 5.63
N ARG A 193 -11.38 -6.00 6.23
CA ARG A 193 -11.04 -5.84 7.64
C ARG A 193 -11.99 -6.63 8.55
N GLY A 194 -13.30 -6.59 8.28
CA GLY A 194 -14.29 -7.38 9.02
C GLY A 194 -13.99 -8.88 8.98
N LEU A 195 -13.66 -9.40 7.80
CA LEU A 195 -13.25 -10.78 7.62
C LEU A 195 -11.97 -11.13 8.40
N LEU A 196 -10.96 -10.25 8.39
CA LEU A 196 -9.71 -10.49 9.13
C LEU A 196 -9.90 -10.60 10.65
N VAL A 197 -10.94 -9.98 11.21
CA VAL A 197 -11.32 -10.13 12.64
C VAL A 197 -11.88 -11.53 12.92
N GLU A 198 -12.53 -12.15 11.95
CA GLU A 198 -13.09 -13.51 12.10
C GLU A 198 -11.99 -14.59 12.12
N PHE A 199 -10.82 -14.31 11.51
CA PHE A 199 -9.62 -15.15 11.58
C PHE A 199 -8.94 -15.00 12.94
N LYS A 200 -9.46 -15.74 13.93
CA LYS A 200 -8.86 -15.81 15.26
C LYS A 200 -7.55 -16.56 15.25
N VAL A 201 -6.54 -15.96 15.86
CA VAL A 201 -5.21 -16.55 15.97
C VAL A 201 -4.84 -16.75 17.43
N SER A 202 -4.24 -17.91 17.75
CA SER A 202 -3.85 -18.23 19.12
C SER A 202 -2.52 -17.61 19.53
N SER A 203 -1.73 -17.09 18.58
CA SER A 203 -0.43 -16.45 18.81
C SER A 203 0.00 -15.55 17.65
N ALA A 204 0.86 -14.57 17.92
CA ALA A 204 1.48 -13.72 16.89
C ALA A 204 2.25 -14.53 15.83
N GLN A 205 2.94 -15.60 16.24
CA GLN A 205 3.72 -16.45 15.33
C GLN A 205 2.86 -17.14 14.28
N GLN A 206 1.67 -17.62 14.68
CA GLN A 206 0.72 -18.20 13.75
C GLN A 206 0.17 -17.14 12.78
N ALA A 207 -0.01 -15.91 13.26
CA ALA A 207 -0.47 -14.80 12.43
C ALA A 207 0.60 -14.36 11.41
N TYR A 208 1.88 -14.39 11.79
CA TYR A 208 3.00 -14.16 10.87
C TYR A 208 3.11 -15.27 9.83
N ALA A 209 2.99 -16.54 10.25
CA ALA A 209 3.01 -17.69 9.34
C ALA A 209 1.87 -17.62 8.31
N ALA A 210 0.68 -17.22 8.75
CA ALA A 210 -0.48 -16.99 7.91
C ALA A 210 -0.22 -15.96 6.79
N ILE A 211 0.30 -14.79 7.14
CA ILE A 211 0.62 -13.73 6.16
C ILE A 211 1.76 -14.18 5.24
N ALA A 212 2.79 -14.81 5.81
CA ALA A 212 3.96 -15.29 5.08
C ALA A 212 3.60 -16.35 4.03
N GLU A 213 2.72 -17.28 4.38
CA GLU A 213 2.23 -18.30 3.47
C GLU A 213 1.46 -17.72 2.28
N VAL A 214 0.66 -16.68 2.51
CA VAL A 214 -0.11 -16.00 1.46
C VAL A 214 0.79 -15.16 0.55
N ALA A 215 1.79 -14.48 1.11
CA ALA A 215 2.80 -13.77 0.34
C ALA A 215 3.85 -14.67 -0.32
N GLY A 216 4.00 -15.92 0.13
CA GLY A 216 5.08 -16.80 -0.31
C GLY A 216 6.46 -16.34 0.18
N VAL A 217 6.54 -15.76 1.38
CA VAL A 217 7.76 -15.25 2.02
C VAL A 217 8.07 -16.02 3.31
N ASP A 218 9.23 -15.79 3.91
CA ASP A 218 9.59 -16.42 5.19
C ASP A 218 8.83 -15.77 6.36
N ALA A 219 8.25 -16.59 7.25
CA ALA A 219 7.52 -16.12 8.42
C ALA A 219 8.39 -15.33 9.41
N ARG A 220 9.69 -15.59 9.45
CA ARG A 220 10.66 -14.85 10.28
C ARG A 220 10.85 -13.43 9.76
N GLU A 221 10.94 -13.25 8.44
CA GLU A 221 11.05 -11.92 7.84
C GLU A 221 9.77 -11.09 8.09
N VAL A 222 8.60 -11.73 8.06
CA VAL A 222 7.33 -11.07 8.41
C VAL A 222 7.30 -10.69 9.90
N ALA A 223 7.77 -11.58 10.78
CA ALA A 223 7.87 -11.29 12.21
C ALA A 223 8.83 -10.12 12.50
N GLU A 224 9.98 -10.06 11.81
CA GLU A 224 10.93 -8.95 11.93
C GLU A 224 10.35 -7.63 11.40
N ALA A 225 9.61 -7.67 10.29
CA ALA A 225 8.95 -6.51 9.71
C ALA A 225 7.86 -5.93 10.64
N LEU A 226 7.12 -6.79 11.34
CA LEU A 226 6.04 -6.44 12.26
C LEU A 226 6.48 -6.35 13.73
N ARG A 227 7.79 -6.44 14.01
CA ARG A 227 8.30 -6.34 15.37
C ARG A 227 8.19 -4.91 15.89
N ALA A 228 7.77 -4.75 17.15
CA ALA A 228 7.80 -3.45 17.83
C ALA A 228 9.23 -2.89 17.88
N GLY A 229 9.40 -1.63 17.47
CA GLY A 229 10.67 -0.95 17.25
C GLY A 229 11.38 -1.37 15.94
N GLY A 230 10.72 -2.14 15.08
CA GLY A 230 11.20 -2.58 13.79
C GLY A 230 11.31 -1.45 12.77
N ARG A 231 11.86 -1.76 11.60
CA ARG A 231 12.13 -0.77 10.55
C ARG A 231 10.86 -0.08 10.07
N LEU A 232 9.78 -0.83 9.84
CA LEU A 232 8.50 -0.27 9.37
C LEU A 232 7.83 0.64 10.42
N GLU A 233 7.98 0.35 11.71
CA GLU A 233 7.46 1.24 12.77
C GLU A 233 8.31 2.51 12.92
N ARG A 234 9.64 2.39 12.84
CA ARG A 234 10.55 3.56 12.86
C ARG A 234 10.31 4.48 11.67
N ILE A 235 10.02 3.92 10.50
CA ILE A 235 9.68 4.69 9.31
C ILE A 235 8.19 5.11 9.36
N GLY A 236 7.44 4.81 10.43
CA GLY A 236 6.04 5.24 10.59
C GLY A 236 5.06 4.63 9.59
N MET A 237 5.45 3.56 8.89
CA MET A 237 4.62 2.91 7.88
C MET A 237 3.58 1.96 8.51
N VAL A 238 3.89 1.43 9.69
CA VAL A 238 2.98 0.61 10.50
C VAL A 238 2.81 1.28 11.86
N GLU A 239 1.57 1.40 12.31
CA GLU A 239 1.21 2.08 13.53
C GLU A 239 0.76 1.11 14.62
N ASN A 240 1.08 1.46 15.86
CA ASN A 240 0.50 0.86 17.06
C ASN A 240 0.54 -0.67 17.03
N LEU A 241 1.72 -1.22 16.72
CA LEU A 241 1.99 -2.65 16.81
C LEU A 241 1.64 -3.09 18.23
N ILE A 242 0.54 -3.82 18.35
CA ILE A 242 0.07 -4.39 19.59
C ILE A 242 1.17 -5.35 20.07
N SER A 243 1.50 -5.33 21.37
CA SER A 243 2.44 -6.30 21.94
C SER A 243 2.08 -7.71 21.51
N GLU A 244 3.07 -8.55 21.20
CA GLU A 244 2.87 -9.91 20.64
C GLU A 244 1.87 -10.77 21.44
N HIS A 245 1.69 -10.48 22.73
CA HIS A 245 0.79 -11.17 23.66
C HIS A 245 -0.69 -10.74 23.59
N ASN A 246 -0.99 -9.63 22.91
CA ASN A 246 -2.34 -9.05 22.83
C ASN A 246 -2.97 -9.21 21.44
N ILE A 247 -2.30 -9.88 20.50
CA ILE A 247 -2.85 -10.16 19.16
C ILE A 247 -3.86 -11.29 19.28
N THR A 248 -5.10 -11.03 18.88
CA THR A 248 -6.19 -12.02 18.94
C THR A 248 -6.72 -12.40 17.56
N ASP A 249 -6.49 -11.56 16.55
CA ASP A 249 -6.92 -11.77 15.18
C ASP A 249 -5.91 -11.20 14.15
N LEU A 250 -6.14 -11.49 12.86
CA LEU A 250 -5.28 -10.98 11.79
C LEU A 250 -5.49 -9.49 11.51
N ALA A 251 -6.61 -8.89 11.90
CA ALA A 251 -6.88 -7.46 11.69
C ALA A 251 -6.00 -6.58 12.58
N ASP A 252 -5.64 -7.07 13.77
CA ASP A 252 -4.71 -6.42 14.71
C ASP A 252 -3.33 -6.17 14.11
N LEU A 253 -2.87 -7.05 13.20
CA LEU A 253 -1.59 -6.92 12.49
C LEU A 253 -1.63 -5.93 11.32
N MET A 254 -2.82 -5.56 10.85
CA MET A 254 -3.03 -4.77 9.63
C MET A 254 -3.27 -3.28 9.92
N LYS A 255 -2.63 -2.76 10.96
CA LYS A 255 -2.65 -1.35 11.31
C LYS A 255 -1.56 -0.60 10.54
N VAL A 256 -1.68 -0.59 9.21
CA VAL A 256 -0.91 0.35 8.37
C VAL A 256 -1.33 1.78 8.71
N SER A 257 -0.36 2.70 8.65
CA SER A 257 -0.58 4.12 8.92
C SER A 257 -1.71 4.69 8.06
N ASP A 258 -2.53 5.56 8.66
CA ASP A 258 -3.68 6.17 7.97
C ASP A 258 -3.23 7.14 6.85
N GLN A 259 -1.97 7.59 6.88
CA GLN A 259 -1.40 8.50 5.87
C GLN A 259 -0.91 7.79 4.60
N LEU A 260 -0.71 6.47 4.63
CA LEU A 260 -0.12 5.73 3.51
C LEU A 260 -1.07 5.42 2.34
N PRO A 261 -2.33 4.98 2.57
CA PRO A 261 -3.22 4.63 1.46
C PRO A 261 -3.42 5.78 0.44
N PRO A 262 -3.62 7.05 0.85
CA PRO A 262 -3.74 8.16 -0.11
C PRO A 262 -2.46 8.40 -0.93
N VAL A 263 -1.29 8.13 -0.34
CA VAL A 263 0.01 8.26 -1.03
C VAL A 263 0.17 7.13 -2.03
N LEU A 264 -0.14 5.90 -1.64
CA LEU A 264 0.02 4.72 -2.49
C LEU A 264 -1.00 4.63 -3.63
N MET A 265 -2.15 5.30 -3.53
CA MET A 265 -3.19 5.30 -4.55
C MET A 265 -3.02 6.41 -5.60
N ARG A 266 -2.10 7.36 -5.39
CA ARG A 266 -1.83 8.45 -6.34
C ARG A 266 -0.96 7.95 -7.50
N GLU A 267 -1.19 8.51 -8.68
CA GLU A 267 -0.31 8.32 -9.83
C GLU A 267 0.92 9.24 -9.71
N TYR A 268 2.10 8.63 -9.82
CA TYR A 268 3.37 9.36 -9.85
C TYR A 268 4.02 9.15 -11.20
N GLN A 269 4.53 10.23 -11.80
CA GLN A 269 5.27 10.16 -13.06
C GLN A 269 6.70 9.62 -12.86
N GLY A 270 7.20 9.60 -11.61
CA GLY A 270 8.49 9.02 -11.26
C GLY A 270 8.76 8.97 -9.76
N PRO A 271 9.87 8.31 -9.34
CA PRO A 271 10.25 8.15 -7.93
C PRO A 271 10.43 9.49 -7.20
N ASP A 272 10.87 10.53 -7.90
CA ASP A 272 11.11 11.86 -7.32
C ASP A 272 9.82 12.55 -6.85
N GLU A 273 8.69 12.29 -7.52
CA GLU A 273 7.39 12.87 -7.13
C GLU A 273 6.82 12.17 -5.89
N LEU A 274 7.06 10.87 -5.76
CA LEU A 274 6.76 10.11 -4.54
C LEU A 274 7.60 10.61 -3.37
N MET A 275 8.86 10.97 -3.64
CA MET A 275 9.72 11.61 -2.64
C MET A 275 9.21 13.00 -2.26
N ALA A 276 8.72 13.78 -3.23
CA ALA A 276 8.16 15.11 -2.98
C ALA A 276 6.97 15.11 -2.00
N VAL A 277 6.33 13.95 -1.79
CA VAL A 277 5.28 13.77 -0.78
C VAL A 277 5.85 13.77 0.64
N PHE A 278 7.07 13.26 0.84
CA PHE A 278 7.72 13.18 2.15
C PHE A 278 8.75 14.28 2.38
N THR A 279 9.33 14.84 1.30
CA THR A 279 10.34 15.90 1.34
C THR A 279 9.99 17.02 0.36
N ARG A 280 9.85 18.25 0.84
CA ARG A 280 9.68 19.41 -0.05
C ARG A 280 11.05 20.00 -0.36
N PRO A 281 11.45 20.20 -1.63
CA PRO A 281 12.66 20.97 -1.93
C PRO A 281 12.53 22.36 -1.31
N ALA A 282 13.50 22.76 -0.49
CA ALA A 282 13.49 24.08 0.12
C ALA A 282 13.58 25.15 -0.99
N SER A 283 12.81 26.22 -0.84
CA SER A 283 12.96 27.39 -1.71
C SER A 283 14.39 27.94 -1.54
N LYS A 284 15.08 28.22 -2.65
CA LYS A 284 16.38 28.89 -2.61
C LYS A 284 16.24 30.24 -1.93
N SER A 285 17.16 30.57 -1.03
CA SER A 285 17.19 31.89 -0.42
C SER A 285 17.62 32.91 -1.46
N THR A 286 17.03 34.10 -1.37
CA THR A 286 17.52 35.28 -2.11
C THR A 286 18.70 35.95 -1.39
N LEU A 287 18.98 35.56 -0.15
CA LEU A 287 20.07 36.10 0.67
C LEU A 287 21.37 35.33 0.43
N GLY A 288 22.50 36.01 0.63
CA GLY A 288 23.84 35.45 0.53
C GLY A 288 24.57 35.45 1.87
N ALA A 289 25.75 34.83 1.91
CA ALA A 289 26.60 34.79 3.11
C ALA A 289 26.97 36.20 3.64
N ALA A 290 27.01 37.20 2.75
CA ALA A 290 27.30 38.59 3.12
C ALA A 290 26.19 39.25 3.96
N ASP A 291 24.94 38.82 3.81
CA ASP A 291 23.78 39.35 4.56
C ASP A 291 23.80 38.89 6.04
N PHE A 292 24.58 37.85 6.34
CA PHE A 292 24.76 37.27 7.67
C PHE A 292 26.09 37.67 8.32
N HIS A 293 26.57 38.90 8.05
CA HIS A 293 27.86 39.39 8.55
C HIS A 293 28.06 39.25 10.08
N PHE A 294 26.99 39.38 10.86
CA PHE A 294 27.00 39.27 12.32
C PHE A 294 27.35 37.86 12.84
N VAL A 295 27.27 36.82 11.99
CA VAL A 295 27.64 35.42 12.27
C VAL A 295 28.57 34.86 11.19
N ALA A 296 29.39 35.72 10.56
CA ALA A 296 30.22 35.35 9.42
C ALA A 296 31.19 34.18 9.72
N ASP A 297 31.79 34.17 10.91
CA ASP A 297 32.70 33.10 11.34
C ASP A 297 31.97 31.75 11.46
N ASP A 298 30.75 31.75 12.05
CA ASP A 298 29.93 30.56 12.18
C ASP A 298 29.47 30.03 10.82
N VAL A 299 29.05 30.92 9.91
CA VAL A 299 28.67 30.57 8.53
C VAL A 299 29.84 29.92 7.79
N ALA A 300 31.06 30.46 7.96
CA ALA A 300 32.25 29.91 7.34
C ALA A 300 32.59 28.50 7.88
N VAL A 301 32.46 28.31 9.20
CA VAL A 301 32.66 27.01 9.86
C VAL A 301 31.62 26.00 9.40
N LEU A 302 30.33 26.36 9.44
CA LEU A 302 29.21 25.52 9.03
C LEU A 302 29.33 25.08 7.57
N THR A 303 29.62 26.02 6.67
CA THR A 303 29.78 25.73 5.25
C THR A 303 30.96 24.78 5.00
N ARG A 304 32.09 25.00 5.70
CA ARG A 304 33.26 24.13 5.58
C ARG A 304 32.97 22.73 6.12
N LEU A 305 32.29 22.63 7.26
CA LEU A 305 31.86 21.36 7.85
C LEU A 305 30.97 20.58 6.88
N LEU A 306 29.97 21.24 6.30
CA LEU A 306 29.05 20.65 5.33
C LEU A 306 29.79 20.16 4.07
N ARG A 307 30.67 20.99 3.49
CA ARG A 307 31.48 20.59 2.33
C ARG A 307 32.39 19.40 2.65
N GLN A 308 33.04 19.39 3.81
CA GLN A 308 33.90 18.27 4.22
C GLN A 308 33.09 17.00 4.50
N ALA A 309 31.95 17.11 5.17
CA ALA A 309 31.07 15.98 5.44
C ALA A 309 30.59 15.30 4.17
N VAL A 310 30.25 16.09 3.14
CA VAL A 310 29.86 15.57 1.82
C VAL A 310 31.05 14.96 1.08
N ALA A 311 32.20 15.63 1.08
CA ALA A 311 33.42 15.12 0.44
C ALA A 311 33.94 13.82 1.05
N GLN A 312 33.80 13.64 2.36
CA GLN A 312 34.23 12.43 3.08
C GLN A 312 33.13 11.36 3.17
N GLY A 313 31.91 11.66 2.72
CA GLY A 313 30.76 10.76 2.91
C GLY A 313 30.44 10.48 4.38
N ALA A 314 30.76 11.42 5.28
CA ALA A 314 30.56 11.26 6.72
C ALA A 314 29.07 11.06 7.05
N SER A 315 28.77 10.00 7.81
CA SER A 315 27.42 9.70 8.28
C SER A 315 27.17 10.31 9.66
N GLY A 316 25.96 10.84 9.90
CA GLY A 316 25.55 11.31 11.23
C GLY A 316 25.93 12.76 11.55
N VAL A 317 26.16 13.60 10.54
CA VAL A 317 26.40 15.04 10.74
C VAL A 317 25.05 15.74 10.91
N ASN A 318 24.69 16.04 12.16
CA ASN A 318 23.49 16.78 12.53
C ASN A 318 23.89 18.14 13.10
N ILE A 319 23.26 19.21 12.61
CA ILE A 319 23.52 20.58 13.06
C ILE A 319 22.22 21.10 13.69
N LEU A 320 22.30 21.58 14.93
CA LEU A 320 21.20 22.24 15.62
C LEU A 320 21.44 23.75 15.64
N LEU A 321 20.55 24.51 15.00
CA LEU A 321 20.54 25.96 15.08
C LEU A 321 19.52 26.38 16.15
N TYR A 322 19.99 26.98 17.25
CA TYR A 322 19.14 27.41 18.36
C TYR A 322 19.24 28.92 18.56
N GLY A 323 18.12 29.55 18.90
CA GLY A 323 18.04 30.98 19.21
C GLY A 323 16.60 31.48 19.26
N PRO A 324 16.37 32.74 19.67
CA PRO A 324 15.03 33.33 19.76
C PRO A 324 14.23 33.23 18.45
N PRO A 325 12.88 33.14 18.49
CA PRO A 325 12.07 33.16 17.27
C PRO A 325 12.29 34.45 16.48
N GLY A 326 12.30 34.37 15.15
CA GLY A 326 12.50 35.53 14.28
C GLY A 326 13.96 35.93 14.00
N THR A 327 14.96 35.20 14.51
CA THR A 327 16.39 35.49 14.24
C THR A 327 16.91 34.96 12.90
N GLY A 328 16.03 34.50 12.00
CA GLY A 328 16.42 34.06 10.66
C GLY A 328 17.12 32.70 10.59
N LYS A 329 16.98 31.81 11.60
CA LYS A 329 17.63 30.49 11.65
C LYS A 329 17.36 29.62 10.41
N THR A 330 16.09 29.55 9.99
CA THR A 330 15.66 28.82 8.79
C THR A 330 16.34 29.38 7.53
N GLU A 331 16.49 30.69 7.46
CA GLU A 331 17.11 31.37 6.32
C GLU A 331 18.64 31.21 6.31
N LEU A 332 19.28 31.25 7.48
CA LEU A 332 20.70 30.92 7.67
C LEU A 332 21.01 29.50 7.19
N ALA A 333 20.15 28.53 7.52
CA ALA A 333 20.30 27.15 7.06
C ALA A 333 20.24 27.04 5.53
N LYS A 334 19.32 27.78 4.88
CA LYS A 334 19.21 27.85 3.42
C LYS A 334 20.47 28.41 2.78
N VAL A 335 21.02 29.51 3.33
CA VAL A 335 22.25 30.13 2.83
C VAL A 335 23.46 29.21 2.98
N CYS A 336 23.65 28.58 4.15
CA CYS A 336 24.74 27.65 4.38
C CYS A 336 24.68 26.42 3.44
N ALA A 337 23.49 25.87 3.22
CA ALA A 337 23.31 24.75 2.29
C ALA A 337 23.60 25.17 0.84
N GLN A 338 23.13 26.35 0.42
CA GLN A 338 23.36 26.89 -0.90
C GLN A 338 24.84 27.20 -1.16
N ASP A 339 25.56 27.80 -0.20
CA ASP A 339 27.00 28.05 -0.33
C ASP A 339 27.80 26.74 -0.32
N ALA A 340 27.35 25.73 0.43
CA ALA A 340 27.95 24.39 0.40
C ALA A 340 27.67 23.62 -0.91
N GLY A 341 26.82 24.13 -1.80
CA GLY A 341 26.42 23.46 -3.04
C GLY A 341 25.48 22.27 -2.82
N LEU A 342 24.74 22.28 -1.71
CA LEU A 342 23.84 21.20 -1.31
C LEU A 342 22.41 21.48 -1.74
N MET A 343 21.70 20.42 -2.12
CA MET A 343 20.26 20.46 -2.31
C MET A 343 19.59 20.31 -0.94
N LEU A 344 18.87 21.35 -0.51
CA LEU A 344 18.18 21.37 0.77
C LEU A 344 16.73 20.89 0.61
N TYR A 345 16.32 19.97 1.47
CA TYR A 345 14.93 19.49 1.56
C TYR A 345 14.35 19.81 2.93
N GLU A 346 13.17 20.40 2.97
CA GLU A 346 12.39 20.64 4.17
C GLU A 346 11.46 19.44 4.45
N VAL A 347 11.40 19.03 5.71
CA VAL A 347 10.42 18.04 6.19
C VAL A 347 9.10 18.74 6.45
N GLU A 348 7.99 18.15 6.01
CA GLU A 348 6.65 18.75 6.15
C GLU A 348 6.27 18.91 7.64
N TYR A 349 5.74 20.09 8.00
CA TYR A 349 5.34 20.46 9.38
C TYR A 349 3.82 20.41 9.59
N ALA A 350 3.05 20.28 8.51
CA ALA A 350 1.60 20.28 8.50
C ALA A 350 1.06 19.14 7.64
N ASP A 351 -0.01 18.50 8.11
CA ASP A 351 -0.78 17.55 7.31
C ASP A 351 -1.46 18.30 6.14
N ARG A 352 -1.98 17.56 5.15
CA ARG A 352 -2.62 18.10 3.95
C ARG A 352 -3.83 18.99 4.26
N ASP A 353 -4.43 18.84 5.43
CA ASP A 353 -5.53 19.66 5.94
C ASP A 353 -5.07 20.99 6.58
N GLY A 354 -3.76 21.26 6.59
CA GLY A 354 -3.16 22.46 7.19
C GLY A 354 -3.03 22.40 8.72
N HIS A 355 -3.33 21.24 9.32
CA HIS A 355 -3.11 21.00 10.74
C HIS A 355 -1.64 20.72 11.01
N ALA A 356 -1.07 21.36 12.03
CA ALA A 356 0.30 21.08 12.47
C ALA A 356 0.44 19.59 12.84
N LEU A 357 1.45 18.93 12.29
CA LEU A 357 1.76 17.55 12.62
C LEU A 357 2.16 17.46 14.09
N SER A 358 1.73 16.39 14.78
CA SER A 358 2.15 16.13 16.15
C SER A 358 3.67 15.91 16.22
N GLY A 359 4.32 16.14 17.37
CA GLY A 359 5.76 15.93 17.51
C GLY A 359 6.21 14.51 17.14
N ARG A 360 5.36 13.50 17.40
CA ARG A 360 5.61 12.11 17.00
C ARG A 360 5.56 11.92 15.49
N ASP A 361 4.62 12.56 14.79
CA ASP A 361 4.45 12.43 13.34
C ASP A 361 5.50 13.23 12.56
N ARG A 362 5.94 14.38 13.10
CA ARG A 362 7.09 15.13 12.60
C ARG A 362 8.37 14.32 12.70
N TYR A 363 8.61 13.67 13.85
CA TYR A 363 9.78 12.79 14.02
C TYR A 363 9.77 11.62 13.03
N ARG A 364 8.60 10.99 12.80
CA ARG A 364 8.45 9.95 11.77
C ARG A 364 8.75 10.48 10.38
N SER A 365 8.22 11.65 10.02
CA SER A 365 8.49 12.30 8.73
C SER A 365 9.99 12.58 8.52
N LEU A 366 10.68 13.01 9.57
CA LEU A 366 12.14 13.16 9.57
C LEU A 366 12.85 11.81 9.36
N GLN A 367 12.46 10.76 10.08
CA GLN A 367 13.05 9.42 9.94
C GLN A 367 12.84 8.85 8.53
N ILE A 368 11.63 8.99 7.99
CA ILE A 368 11.29 8.64 6.61
C ILE A 368 12.23 9.35 5.63
N SER A 369 12.33 10.68 5.76
CA SER A 369 13.16 11.53 4.90
C SER A 369 14.65 11.16 4.97
N GLN A 370 15.17 10.85 6.16
CA GLN A 370 16.55 10.41 6.35
C GLN A 370 16.83 9.07 5.66
N VAL A 371 15.94 8.08 5.82
CA VAL A 371 16.10 6.76 5.18
C VAL A 371 16.02 6.90 3.65
N PHE A 372 15.10 7.72 3.14
CA PHE A 372 14.99 8.00 1.72
C PHE A 372 16.27 8.60 1.12
N LEU A 373 16.84 9.62 1.76
CA LEU A 373 18.06 10.27 1.27
C LEU A 373 19.32 9.42 1.44
N ALA A 374 19.37 8.59 2.49
CA ALA A 374 20.43 7.60 2.64
C ALA A 374 20.37 6.54 1.52
N GLY A 375 19.17 6.16 1.07
CA GLY A 375 18.96 5.26 -0.07
C GLY A 375 19.51 5.83 -1.38
N GLN A 376 19.29 7.12 -1.66
CA GLN A 376 19.79 7.77 -2.89
C GLN A 376 21.31 7.77 -3.02
N ARG A 377 22.04 8.05 -1.93
CA ARG A 377 23.53 8.03 -1.93
C ARG A 377 24.12 6.66 -2.27
N ARG A 378 23.37 5.57 -2.00
CA ARG A 378 23.80 4.20 -2.30
C ARG A 378 23.26 3.67 -3.63
N ALA A 379 22.13 4.19 -4.09
CA ALA A 379 21.46 3.78 -5.32
C ALA A 379 22.00 4.48 -6.59
N ALA A 380 22.87 5.49 -6.46
CA ALA A 380 23.58 6.07 -7.60
C ALA A 380 24.75 5.16 -8.02
N PRO A 381 24.62 4.35 -9.11
CA PRO A 381 25.80 3.73 -9.70
C PRO A 381 26.71 4.85 -10.21
N ALA A 382 28.00 4.76 -9.88
CA ALA A 382 29.04 5.56 -10.51
C ALA A 382 29.09 5.24 -12.01
N VAL A 383 28.27 5.93 -12.81
CA VAL A 383 28.31 5.86 -14.27
C VAL A 383 29.27 6.95 -14.74
N PRO A 384 30.40 6.62 -15.39
CA PRO A 384 31.27 7.62 -15.98
C PRO A 384 30.52 8.29 -17.13
N THR A 385 30.30 9.59 -17.00
CA THR A 385 29.56 10.42 -17.95
C THR A 385 30.23 10.43 -19.32
N ARG A 386 29.47 10.04 -20.36
CA ARG A 386 29.77 10.43 -21.74
C ARG A 386 28.57 11.17 -22.32
N SER A 387 28.85 12.39 -22.77
CA SER A 387 27.96 13.43 -23.28
C SER A 387 26.83 12.95 -24.20
N GLY A 388 25.61 13.46 -23.98
CA GLY A 388 24.50 13.32 -24.91
C GLY A 388 23.23 14.05 -24.48
N ARG A 389 23.05 15.28 -24.99
CA ARG A 389 21.86 16.15 -24.91
C ARG A 389 20.50 15.44 -25.07
N ARG A 390 19.52 15.72 -24.20
CA ARG A 390 18.11 16.06 -24.54
C ARG A 390 17.32 16.50 -23.30
N GLY A 391 16.44 17.48 -23.50
CA GLY A 391 15.73 18.21 -22.46
C GLY A 391 14.67 17.40 -21.73
N GLY A 392 14.82 17.37 -20.41
CA GLY A 392 13.85 17.07 -19.38
C GLY A 392 14.26 17.91 -18.16
N THR A 393 13.33 18.31 -17.31
CA THR A 393 13.54 19.19 -16.14
C THR A 393 14.83 18.81 -15.37
N PRO A 394 15.78 19.74 -15.17
CA PRO A 394 17.13 19.41 -14.71
C PRO A 394 17.25 19.12 -13.20
N ALA A 395 16.16 19.22 -12.43
CA ALA A 395 16.21 19.10 -10.97
C ALA A 395 16.57 17.68 -10.48
N ALA A 396 16.12 16.64 -11.18
CA ALA A 396 16.40 15.24 -10.81
C ALA A 396 17.81 14.79 -11.24
N ALA A 397 18.29 15.26 -12.40
CA ALA A 397 19.62 14.90 -12.90
C ALA A 397 20.75 15.63 -12.14
N ALA A 398 20.51 16.83 -11.61
CA ALA A 398 21.48 17.55 -10.77
C ALA A 398 21.63 16.97 -9.36
N ALA A 399 20.64 16.20 -8.89
CA ALA A 399 20.71 15.50 -7.59
C ALA A 399 21.73 14.35 -7.58
N ALA A 400 22.22 13.91 -8.75
CA ALA A 400 23.18 12.81 -8.86
C ALA A 400 24.64 13.21 -8.61
N GLU A 401 24.98 14.51 -8.66
CA GLU A 401 26.36 15.01 -8.43
C GLU A 401 26.49 15.91 -7.18
N GLY A 402 25.38 16.46 -6.66
CA GLY A 402 25.37 17.35 -5.49
C GLY A 402 24.98 16.64 -4.19
N GLY A 403 25.68 16.94 -3.08
CA GLY A 403 25.28 16.44 -1.77
C GLY A 403 23.90 16.93 -1.34
N VAL A 404 23.19 16.15 -0.53
CA VAL A 404 21.86 16.49 -0.02
C VAL A 404 21.90 16.85 1.47
N ALA A 405 21.10 17.85 1.87
CA ALA A 405 20.84 18.24 3.25
C ALA A 405 19.34 18.23 3.58
N LEU A 406 19.00 17.90 4.84
CA LEU A 406 17.64 17.99 5.37
C LEU A 406 17.54 19.14 6.36
N LEU A 407 16.50 19.96 6.20
CA LEU A 407 16.09 20.97 7.15
C LEU A 407 14.86 20.47 7.92
N PHE A 408 14.99 20.46 9.24
CA PHE A 408 13.92 20.15 10.17
C PHE A 408 13.67 21.38 11.04
N ASP A 409 12.56 22.07 10.79
CA ASP A 409 12.18 23.28 11.54
C ASP A 409 11.32 22.92 12.76
N GLU A 410 11.20 23.83 13.73
CA GLU A 410 10.39 23.66 14.96
C GLU A 410 10.75 22.40 15.78
N VAL A 411 12.05 22.20 16.01
CA VAL A 411 12.63 21.06 16.75
C VAL A 411 12.09 20.96 18.20
N GLU A 412 11.67 22.08 18.77
CA GLU A 412 11.13 22.23 20.13
C GLU A 412 9.77 21.54 20.36
N ASP A 413 9.01 21.25 19.31
CA ASP A 413 7.75 20.48 19.40
C ASP A 413 7.96 18.96 19.44
N VAL A 414 9.16 18.50 19.10
CA VAL A 414 9.50 17.07 18.96
C VAL A 414 10.42 16.59 20.06
N PHE A 415 11.40 17.42 20.41
CA PHE A 415 12.34 17.12 21.49
C PHE A 415 11.92 17.89 22.73
N PRO A 416 11.94 17.26 23.92
CA PRO A 416 11.67 17.99 25.16
C PRO A 416 12.62 19.20 25.24
N PRO A 417 12.18 20.33 25.82
CA PRO A 417 13.01 21.52 25.89
C PRO A 417 14.34 21.16 26.53
N LEU A 418 15.42 21.33 25.76
CA LEU A 418 16.77 21.19 26.28
C LEU A 418 16.91 22.23 27.38
N SER A 419 17.22 21.80 28.60
CA SER A 419 17.51 22.76 29.66
C SER A 419 18.68 23.65 29.20
N PRO A 420 18.74 24.91 29.62
CA PRO A 420 19.85 25.80 29.30
C PRO A 420 21.19 25.14 29.64
N ASP A 421 21.23 24.39 30.74
CA ASP A 421 22.38 23.57 31.15
C ASP A 421 22.69 22.48 30.12
N ALA A 422 21.72 21.68 29.68
CA ALA A 422 21.94 20.61 28.69
C ALA A 422 22.43 21.16 27.35
N ALA A 423 21.90 22.29 26.89
CA ALA A 423 22.37 22.98 25.70
C ALA A 423 23.82 23.48 25.87
N GLN A 424 24.17 23.98 27.05
CA GLN A 424 25.54 24.43 27.38
C GLN A 424 26.54 23.28 27.48
N TRP A 425 26.08 22.08 27.89
CA TRP A 425 26.88 20.86 27.92
C TRP A 425 27.07 20.24 26.53
N LEU A 426 26.09 20.34 25.62
CA LEU A 426 26.21 19.88 24.22
C LEU A 426 27.07 20.81 23.35
N ALA A 427 27.20 22.09 23.72
CA ALA A 427 28.00 23.08 23.02
C ALA A 427 29.48 23.09 23.43
N ARG A 428 29.86 22.33 24.46
CA ARG A 428 31.25 22.10 24.89
C ARG A 428 31.76 20.77 24.33
#